data_AF-A0A0F9AEA4-F1
#
_entry.id   AF-A0A0F9AEA4-F1
#
_cell.length_a   1.000
_cell.length_b   1.000
_cell.length_c   1.000
_cell.angle_alpha   90.00
_cell.angle_beta   90.00
_cell.angle_gamma   90.00
#
_symmetry.space_group_name_H-M   'P 1'
#
loop_
_entity.id
_entity.type
_entity.pdbx_description
1 polymer ?
#
loop_
_entity_poly.entity_id
_entity_poly.type
_entity_poly.pdbx_seq_one_letter_code
_entity_poly.pdbx_strand_id
1 'polypeptide(L)'
;TQYAYLRVTLTKYAEEEYPAGGDAQVAANLLAFGNTLDIGDDILVQRFLTPIFEVSGISSAVIEVDVLLSPGAPSYGTADIAIANDEIAIFDSGRITII
;
A
#
# COMPACT_ATOMS: atom_id res chain seq x y z
N THR A 1 7.74 -16.58 3.41
CA THR A 1 6.51 -15.81 3.08
C THR A 1 6.31 -14.76 4.13
N GLN A 2 6.01 -13.54 3.71
CA GLN A 2 5.90 -12.39 4.60
C GLN A 2 4.52 -11.75 4.47
N TYR A 3 3.93 -11.33 5.59
CA TYR A 3 2.65 -10.67 5.65
C TYR A 3 2.86 -9.16 5.50
N ALA A 4 2.52 -8.61 4.33
CA ALA A 4 2.63 -7.18 4.07
C ALA A 4 1.53 -6.37 4.77
N TYR A 5 1.91 -5.21 5.29
CA TYR A 5 1.04 -4.21 5.90
C TYR A 5 1.31 -2.84 5.26
N LEU A 6 0.24 -2.11 4.96
CA LEU A 6 0.31 -0.77 4.37
C LEU A 6 -0.55 0.20 5.19
N ARG A 7 0.04 1.34 5.51
CA ARG A 7 -0.66 2.50 6.05
C ARG A 7 -0.42 3.68 5.11
N VAL A 8 -1.48 4.25 4.59
CA VAL A 8 -1.42 5.36 3.64
C VAL A 8 -2.15 6.55 4.22
N THR A 9 -1.44 7.67 4.38
CA THR A 9 -2.03 8.95 4.78
C THR A 9 -2.24 9.79 3.53
N LEU A 10 -3.49 10.16 3.24
CA LEU A 10 -3.85 10.94 2.05
C LEU A 10 -4.05 12.42 2.39
N THR A 11 -3.48 13.30 1.59
CA THR A 11 -3.85 14.72 1.57
C THR A 11 -4.75 14.96 0.37
N LYS A 12 -5.98 15.44 0.61
CA LYS A 12 -6.96 15.72 -0.46
C LYS A 12 -6.66 17.04 -1.14
N TYR A 13 -6.91 17.12 -2.45
CA TYR A 13 -6.77 18.33 -3.22
C TYR A 13 -8.10 19.10 -3.24
N ALA A 14 -8.06 20.40 -2.90
CA ALA A 14 -9.29 21.18 -2.73
C ALA A 14 -9.96 21.58 -4.06
N GLU A 15 -9.23 21.53 -5.18
CA GLU A 15 -9.75 21.93 -6.50
C GLU A 15 -10.32 20.75 -7.30
N GLU A 16 -10.26 19.52 -6.76
CA GLU A 16 -10.80 18.33 -7.40
C GLU A 16 -11.65 17.53 -6.41
N GLU A 17 -12.72 16.92 -6.91
CA GLU A 17 -13.61 16.11 -6.08
C GLU A 17 -12.96 14.77 -5.73
N TYR A 18 -12.79 14.53 -4.42
CA TYR A 18 -12.48 13.21 -3.90
C TYR A 18 -13.77 12.36 -3.87
N PRO A 19 -13.83 11.24 -4.60
CA PRO A 19 -15.07 10.51 -4.79
C PRO A 19 -15.57 9.89 -3.48
N ALA A 20 -16.89 9.72 -3.38
CA ALA A 20 -17.48 8.92 -2.31
C ALA A 20 -16.91 7.49 -2.35
N GLY A 21 -16.33 7.03 -1.25
CA GLY A 21 -15.67 5.72 -1.19
C GLY A 21 -14.25 5.69 -1.76
N GLY A 22 -13.62 6.85 -2.02
CA GLY A 22 -12.24 6.93 -2.52
C GLY A 22 -11.26 6.12 -1.68
N ASP A 23 -11.40 6.08 -0.35
CA ASP A 23 -10.50 5.31 0.51
C ASP A 23 -10.57 3.81 0.21
N ALA A 24 -11.78 3.29 -0.02
CA ALA A 24 -11.99 1.90 -0.39
C ALA A 24 -11.43 1.61 -1.80
N GLN A 25 -11.55 2.55 -2.73
CA GLN A 25 -10.98 2.43 -4.07
C GLN A 25 -9.44 2.42 -4.02
N VAL A 26 -8.82 3.33 -3.25
CA VAL A 26 -7.37 3.36 -3.05
C VAL A 26 -6.89 2.04 -2.44
N ALA A 27 -7.55 1.55 -1.39
CA ALA A 27 -7.20 0.26 -0.78
C ALA A 27 -7.31 -0.92 -1.76
N ALA A 28 -8.34 -0.92 -2.61
CA ALA A 28 -8.53 -1.95 -3.64
C ALA A 28 -7.44 -1.88 -4.72
N ASN A 29 -7.07 -0.68 -5.17
CA ASN A 29 -6.01 -0.48 -6.15
C ASN A 29 -4.64 -0.93 -5.60
N LEU A 30 -4.34 -0.59 -4.34
CA LEU A 30 -3.12 -1.02 -3.65
C LEU A 30 -3.07 -2.55 -3.50
N LEU A 31 -4.19 -3.18 -3.15
CA LEU A 31 -4.28 -4.64 -3.07
C LEU A 31 -4.07 -5.29 -4.44
N ALA A 32 -4.70 -4.75 -5.48
CA ALA A 32 -4.56 -5.24 -6.84
C ALA A 32 -3.11 -5.17 -7.31
N PHE A 33 -2.44 -4.03 -7.08
CA PHE A 33 -1.02 -3.86 -7.41
C PHE A 33 -0.13 -4.79 -6.58
N GLY A 34 -0.32 -4.87 -5.26
CA GLY A 34 0.44 -5.76 -4.38
C GLY A 34 0.34 -7.23 -4.82
N ASN A 35 -0.84 -7.67 -5.27
CA ASN A 35 -1.06 -9.03 -5.79
C ASN A 35 -0.41 -9.30 -7.16
N THR A 36 0.19 -8.29 -7.80
CA THR A 36 1.02 -8.48 -9.00
C THR A 36 2.47 -8.80 -8.70
N LEU A 37 2.92 -8.58 -7.46
CA LEU A 37 4.30 -8.87 -7.04
C LEU A 37 4.48 -10.39 -6.86
N ASP A 38 5.57 -10.92 -7.39
CA ASP A 38 5.91 -12.35 -7.36
C ASP A 38 6.99 -12.63 -6.30
N ILE A 39 7.44 -13.89 -6.23
CA ILE A 39 8.53 -14.33 -5.36
C ILE A 39 9.80 -13.51 -5.64
N GLY A 40 10.40 -12.96 -4.59
CA GLY A 40 11.59 -12.14 -4.67
C GLY A 40 11.37 -10.68 -5.09
N ASP A 41 10.12 -10.26 -5.33
CA ASP A 41 9.85 -8.86 -5.62
C ASP A 41 9.84 -8.01 -4.35
N ASP A 42 10.70 -7.00 -4.33
CA ASP A 42 10.75 -6.00 -3.27
C ASP A 42 9.49 -5.14 -3.22
N ILE A 43 9.11 -4.71 -2.01
CA ILE A 43 8.07 -3.70 -1.82
C ILE A 43 8.71 -2.32 -1.97
N LEU A 44 8.65 -1.80 -3.19
CA LEU A 44 9.16 -0.47 -3.51
C LEU A 44 8.07 0.59 -3.32
N VAL A 45 8.16 1.38 -2.26
CA VAL A 45 7.12 2.31 -1.79
C VAL A 45 6.70 3.28 -2.89
N GLN A 46 7.67 3.81 -3.64
CA GLN A 46 7.42 4.75 -4.74
C GLN A 46 6.49 4.17 -5.82
N ARG A 47 6.53 2.85 -6.08
CA ARG A 47 5.70 2.20 -7.11
C ARG A 47 4.23 2.13 -6.71
N PHE A 48 3.93 2.13 -5.41
CA PHE A 48 2.56 2.16 -4.90
C PHE A 48 1.89 3.53 -5.04
N LEU A 49 2.61 4.60 -5.41
CA LEU A 49 1.98 5.89 -5.69
C LEU A 49 1.11 5.85 -6.95
N THR A 50 1.50 5.08 -7.97
CA THR A 50 0.71 4.97 -9.21
C THR A 50 -0.74 4.53 -8.94
N PRO A 51 -1.01 3.38 -8.28
CA PRO A 51 -2.40 2.96 -8.00
C PRO A 51 -3.17 3.90 -7.06
N ILE A 52 -2.49 4.70 -6.22
CA ILE A 52 -3.15 5.71 -5.38
C ILE A 52 -3.70 6.85 -6.24
N PHE A 53 -2.87 7.40 -7.13
CA PHE A 53 -3.24 8.56 -7.96
C PHE A 53 -4.15 8.22 -9.15
N GLU A 54 -4.59 6.96 -9.28
CA GLU A 54 -5.73 6.59 -10.13
C GLU A 54 -7.07 7.10 -9.57
N VAL A 55 -7.11 7.47 -8.29
CA VAL A 55 -8.26 8.10 -7.64
C VAL A 55 -8.09 9.62 -7.65
N SER A 56 -9.09 10.32 -8.19
CA SER A 56 -9.13 11.78 -8.27
C SER A 56 -9.17 12.44 -6.90
N GLY A 57 -8.74 13.70 -6.82
CA GLY A 57 -8.89 14.52 -5.61
C GLY A 57 -7.82 14.26 -4.54
N ILE A 58 -6.72 13.58 -4.89
CA ILE A 58 -5.57 13.34 -4.01
C ILE A 58 -4.43 14.28 -4.41
N SER A 59 -3.97 15.10 -3.47
CA SER A 59 -2.82 16.01 -3.65
C SER A 59 -1.49 15.31 -3.36
N SER A 60 -1.43 14.52 -2.29
CA SER A 60 -0.24 13.77 -1.91
C SER A 60 -0.61 12.55 -1.08
N ALA A 61 0.31 11.58 -1.00
CA ALA A 61 0.18 10.40 -0.17
C ALA A 61 1.52 10.10 0.53
N VAL A 62 1.44 9.80 1.82
CA VAL A 62 2.56 9.21 2.58
C VAL A 62 2.24 7.74 2.78
N ILE A 63 3.10 6.87 2.24
CA ILE A 63 2.95 5.43 2.35
C ILE A 63 3.97 4.93 3.37
N GLU A 64 3.49 4.15 4.32
CA GLU A 64 4.31 3.44 5.27
C GLU A 64 3.99 1.95 5.19
N VAL A 65 5.03 1.14 5.23
CA VAL A 65 4.97 -0.30 5.03
C VAL A 65 5.64 -1.03 6.19
N ASP A 66 5.22 -2.27 6.39
CA ASP A 66 5.92 -3.24 7.22
C ASP A 66 5.63 -4.66 6.71
N VAL A 67 6.49 -5.60 7.10
CA VAL A 67 6.34 -7.02 6.82
C VAL A 67 6.57 -7.83 8.07
N LEU A 68 5.69 -8.80 8.33
CA LEU A 68 5.83 -9.70 9.48
C LEU A 68 5.89 -11.15 9.01
N LEU A 69 6.59 -12.01 9.73
CA LEU A 69 6.61 -13.46 9.46
C LEU A 69 5.31 -14.16 9.89
N SER A 70 4.51 -13.50 10.73
CA SER A 70 3.20 -13.96 11.20
C SER A 70 2.28 -12.76 11.41
N PRO A 71 0.95 -12.92 11.32
CA PRO A 71 0.02 -11.83 11.60
C PRO A 71 0.26 -11.23 12.99
N GLY A 72 0.35 -9.90 13.06
CA GLY A 72 0.67 -9.18 14.29
C GLY A 72 0.48 -7.67 14.16
N ALA A 73 1.06 -6.93 15.08
CA ALA A 73 1.06 -5.47 15.07
C ALA A 73 2.27 -4.96 14.26
N PRO A 74 2.06 -4.28 13.11
CA PRO A 74 3.16 -3.77 12.29
C PRO A 74 3.83 -2.54 12.92
N SER A 75 5.13 -2.40 12.69
CA SER A 75 5.92 -1.21 12.96
C SER A 75 6.20 -0.46 11.65
N TYR A 76 5.20 0.28 11.19
CA TYR A 76 5.23 1.04 9.94
C TYR A 76 6.47 1.94 9.78
N GLY A 77 7.07 1.92 8.60
CA GLY A 77 8.13 2.84 8.17
C GLY A 77 8.04 3.19 6.69
N THR A 78 8.78 4.19 6.23
CA THR A 78 8.70 4.70 4.85
C THR A 78 9.77 4.12 3.91
N ALA A 79 10.60 3.20 4.40
CA ALA A 79 11.66 2.60 3.61
C ALA A 79 11.11 1.44 2.75
N ASP A 80 11.73 1.20 1.61
CA ASP A 80 11.49 0.01 0.81
C ASP A 80 11.82 -1.25 1.62
N ILE A 81 11.06 -2.32 1.36
CA ILE A 81 11.26 -3.63 2.01
C ILE A 81 11.82 -4.60 0.99
N ALA A 82 13.02 -5.10 1.27
CA ALA A 82 13.63 -6.16 0.48
C ALA A 82 12.95 -7.50 0.77
N ILE A 83 12.58 -8.24 -0.27
CA ILE A 83 12.01 -9.60 -0.16
C ILE A 83 13.05 -10.58 -0.72
N ALA A 84 13.33 -11.66 0.02
CA ALA A 84 14.30 -12.64 -0.43
C ALA A 84 13.80 -13.39 -1.68
N ASN A 85 14.72 -13.85 -2.52
CA ASN A 85 14.43 -14.55 -3.79
C ASN A 85 13.61 -15.85 -3.65
N ASP A 86 13.44 -16.36 -2.43
CA ASP A 86 12.65 -17.54 -2.10
C ASP A 86 11.43 -17.23 -1.22
N GLU A 87 11.11 -15.94 -1.06
CA GLU A 87 9.97 -15.46 -0.30
C GLU A 87 9.02 -14.61 -1.15
N ILE A 88 7.76 -14.53 -0.72
CA ILE A 88 6.73 -13.69 -1.32
C ILE A 88 6.06 -12.84 -0.25
N ALA A 89 5.75 -11.60 -0.59
CA ALA A 89 4.94 -10.70 0.21
C ALA A 89 3.45 -10.95 -0.08
N ILE A 90 2.69 -11.34 0.95
CA ILE A 90 1.24 -11.57 0.84
C ILE A 90 0.50 -10.32 1.31
N PHE A 91 -0.25 -9.73 0.40
CA PHE A 91 -1.16 -8.61 0.65
C PHE A 91 -2.57 -9.10 1.00
N ASP A 92 -3.29 -8.32 1.81
CA ASP A 92 -4.67 -8.60 2.18
C ASP A 92 -5.38 -7.29 2.53
N SER A 93 -6.67 -7.20 2.23
CA SER A 93 -7.46 -5.97 2.46
C SER A 93 -7.52 -5.57 3.93
N GLY A 94 -7.49 -6.53 4.87
CA GLY A 94 -7.47 -6.26 6.31
C GLY A 94 -6.15 -5.68 6.81
N ARG A 95 -5.12 -5.58 5.97
CA ARG A 95 -3.78 -5.06 6.30
C ARG A 95 -3.41 -3.81 5.50
N ILE A 96 -4.38 -3.22 4.81
CA ILE A 96 -4.24 -1.94 4.10
C ILE A 96 -5.16 -0.94 4.78
N THR A 97 -4.57 0.12 5.34
CA THR A 97 -5.31 1.17 6.04
C THR A 97 -5.09 2.51 5.37
N ILE A 98 -6.19 3.22 5.06
CA ILE A 98 -6.18 4.59 4.53
C ILE A 98 -6.58 5.54 5.65
N ILE A 99 -5.83 6.64 5.81
CA ILE A 99 -5.98 7.67 6.86
C ILE A 99 -6.09 9.05 6.21
#